data_AF-A0A3C0S9M2-F1
#
_entry.id   AF-A0A3C0S9M2-F1
#
_cell.length_a   1.000
_cell.length_b   1.000
_cell.length_c   1.000
_cell.angle_alpha   90.00
_cell.angle_beta   90.00
_cell.angle_gamma   90.00
#
_symmetry.space_group_name_H-M   'P 1'
#
loop_
_entity.id
_entity.type
_entity.pdbx_description
1 polymer ?
#
loop_
_entity_poly.entity_id
_entity_poly.type
_entity_poly.pdbx_seq_one_letter_code
_entity_poly.pdbx_strand_id
1 'polypeptide(L)' 'LQDTVKEYQAKTGEGSGFKFNQYEKKALIKSMNKALALYQTQSAWKNLMKNAMEENFGWPRIADQYLQIYQKALRCER' A
#
# COMPACT_ATOMS: atom_id res chain seq x y z
N LEU A 1 1.86 -2.11 9.16
CA LEU A 1 2.41 -1.21 8.12
C LEU A 1 3.15 -1.94 6.98
N GLN A 2 3.51 -3.22 7.14
CA GLN A 2 4.24 -4.00 6.11
C GLN A 2 3.34 -4.72 5.08
N ASP A 3 2.04 -4.85 5.33
CA ASP A 3 1.23 -5.87 4.65
C ASP A 3 0.55 -5.45 3.34
N THR A 4 0.58 -4.16 2.96
CA THR A 4 -0.20 -3.68 1.81
C THR A 4 0.62 -3.24 0.60
N VAL A 5 1.89 -2.83 0.76
CA VAL A 5 2.70 -2.42 -0.40
C VAL A 5 3.25 -3.66 -1.11
N LYS A 6 3.37 -3.64 -2.44
CA LYS A 6 4.10 -4.63 -3.24
C LYS A 6 5.30 -3.97 -3.92
N GLU A 7 6.49 -4.57 -3.82
CA GLU A 7 7.71 -4.04 -4.44
C GLU A 7 7.52 -3.90 -5.95
N TYR A 8 7.78 -2.71 -6.47
CA TYR A 8 7.71 -2.42 -7.88
C TYR A 8 8.83 -3.12 -8.67
N GLN A 9 8.43 -3.89 -9.69
CA GLN A 9 9.32 -4.58 -10.60
C GLN A 9 9.38 -3.84 -11.94
N ALA A 10 10.48 -3.15 -12.21
CA ALA A 10 10.65 -2.39 -13.46
C ALA A 10 10.60 -3.25 -14.73
N LYS A 11 10.85 -4.57 -14.63
CA LYS A 11 10.80 -5.50 -15.77
C LYS A 11 9.37 -5.85 -16.19
N THR A 12 8.44 -5.96 -15.23
CA THR A 12 7.04 -6.35 -15.49
C THR A 12 6.08 -5.17 -15.39
N GLY A 13 6.51 -4.07 -14.77
CA GLY A 13 5.65 -2.92 -14.46
C GLY A 13 4.67 -3.18 -13.32
N GLU A 14 4.81 -4.31 -12.62
CA GLU A 14 3.93 -4.72 -11.52
C GLU A 14 4.44 -4.21 -10.17
N GLY A 15 3.52 -4.08 -9.20
CA GLY A 15 3.79 -3.60 -7.85
C GLY A 15 3.26 -2.19 -7.60
N SER A 16 3.06 -1.87 -6.32
CA SER A 16 2.36 -0.67 -5.85
C SER A 16 3.27 0.31 -5.09
N GLY A 17 4.54 -0.04 -4.83
CA GLY A 17 5.48 0.87 -4.20
C GLY A 17 6.88 0.29 -3.99
N PHE A 18 7.65 0.92 -3.10
CA PHE A 18 9.02 0.53 -2.78
C PHE A 18 9.10 0.02 -1.34
N LYS A 19 9.52 -1.22 -1.15
CA LYS A 19 9.80 -1.83 0.15
C LYS A 19 11.27 -1.69 0.49
N PHE A 20 11.51 -1.46 1.78
CA PHE A 20 12.81 -1.66 2.40
C PHE A 20 12.62 -2.56 3.62
N ASN A 21 13.33 -3.69 3.65
CA ASN A 21 13.18 -4.68 4.73
C ASN A 21 14.08 -4.42 5.93
N GLN A 22 15.08 -3.55 5.77
CA GLN A 22 16.06 -3.23 6.80
C GLN A 22 15.71 -1.85 7.34
N TYR A 23 15.49 -1.69 8.65
CA TYR A 23 15.38 -0.40 9.35
C TYR A 23 16.74 0.35 9.37
N GLU A 24 17.47 0.31 8.26
CA GLU A 24 18.78 0.91 8.08
C GLU A 24 18.66 2.17 7.21
N LYS A 25 19.35 3.24 7.61
CA LYS A 25 19.41 4.50 6.84
C LYS A 25 19.78 4.28 5.37
N LYS A 26 20.67 3.33 5.09
CA LYS A 26 21.11 3.00 3.73
C LYS A 26 19.99 2.39 2.88
N ALA A 27 19.14 1.55 3.48
CA ALA A 27 18.02 0.91 2.79
C ALA A 27 16.92 1.92 2.42
N LEU A 28 16.69 2.91 3.28
CA LEU A 28 15.79 4.03 3.00
C LEU A 28 16.29 4.88 1.82
N ILE A 29 17.55 5.33 1.86
CA ILE A 29 18.16 6.15 0.81
C ILE A 29 18.12 5.40 -0.54
N LYS A 30 18.44 4.10 -0.54
CA LYS A 30 18.39 3.28 -1.75
C LYS A 30 16.97 3.22 -2.34
N SER A 31 15.94 3.08 -1.50
CA SER A 31 14.55 3.04 -1.94
C SER A 31 14.07 4.39 -2.45
N MET A 32 14.50 5.48 -1.82
CA MET A 32 14.23 6.85 -2.29
C MET A 32 14.88 7.14 -3.64
N ASN A 33 16.12 6.70 -3.86
CA ASN A 33 16.78 6.83 -5.16
C ASN A 33 16.07 6.02 -6.25
N LYS A 34 15.57 4.82 -5.95
CA LYS A 34 14.72 4.05 -6.89
C LYS A 34 13.44 4.82 -7.26
N ALA A 35 12.79 5.44 -6.28
CA ALA A 35 11.59 6.23 -6.51
C ALA A 35 11.87 7.45 -7.39
N LEU A 36 12.96 8.18 -7.14
CA LEU A 36 13.38 9.32 -7.95
C LEU A 36 13.75 8.92 -9.39
N ALA A 37 14.44 7.79 -9.56
CA ALA A 37 14.76 7.26 -10.88
C ALA A 37 13.50 6.87 -11.67
N LEU A 38 12.50 6.27 -11.00
CA LEU A 38 11.23 5.94 -11.63
C LEU A 38 10.39 7.18 -11.94
N TYR A 39 10.43 8.19 -11.08
CA TYR A 39 9.72 9.46 -11.26
C TYR A 39 10.16 10.20 -12.52
N GLN A 40 11.44 10.08 -12.92
CA GLN A 40 11.93 10.63 -14.19
C GLN A 40 11.28 9.94 -15.41
N THR A 41 10.73 8.74 -15.25
CA THR A 41 10.03 8.00 -16.31
C THR A 41 8.52 8.12 -16.14
N GLN A 42 7.93 9.15 -16.74
CA GLN A 42 6.53 9.51 -16.50
C GLN A 42 5.49 8.42 -16.85
N SER A 43 5.77 7.59 -17.85
CA SER A 43 4.91 6.44 -18.20
C SER A 43 4.92 5.36 -17.12
N ALA A 44 6.10 4.99 -16.63
CA ALA A 44 6.28 4.00 -15.58
C ALA A 44 5.72 4.48 -14.24
N TRP A 45 5.88 5.78 -13.93
CA TRP A 45 5.30 6.41 -12.75
C TRP A 45 3.76 6.39 -12.76
N LYS A 46 3.13 6.69 -13.89
CA LYS A 46 1.67 6.60 -14.04
C LYS A 46 1.15 5.18 -13.85
N ASN A 47 1.86 4.17 -14.36
CA ASN A 47 1.49 2.77 -14.16
C ASN A 47 1.61 2.36 -12.68
N LEU A 48 2.69 2.75 -12.00
CA LEU A 48 2.84 2.53 -10.56
C LEU A 48 1.66 3.15 -9.77
N MET A 49 1.32 4.41 -10.06
CA MET A 49 0.21 5.09 -9.39
C MET A 49 -1.12 4.38 -9.63
N LYS A 50 -1.38 3.94 -10.88
CA LYS A 50 -2.60 3.19 -11.21
C LYS A 50 -2.68 1.88 -10.44
N ASN A 51 -1.59 1.11 -10.39
CA ASN A 51 -1.52 -0.15 -9.63
C ASN A 51 -1.76 0.09 -8.12
N ALA A 52 -1.21 1.17 -7.56
CA ALA A 52 -1.41 1.54 -6.17
C ALA A 52 -2.84 2.00 -5.87
N MET A 53 -3.50 2.68 -6.82
CA MET A 53 -4.90 3.10 -6.70
C MET A 53 -5.90 1.95 -6.87
N GLU A 54 -5.53 0.91 -7.61
CA GLU A 54 -6.32 -0.32 -7.75
C GLU A 54 -6.19 -1.26 -6.54
N GLU A 55 -5.21 -1.03 -5.65
CA GLU A 55 -5.11 -1.78 -4.41
C GLU A 55 -6.25 -1.40 -3.47
N ASN A 56 -7.11 -2.39 -3.20
CA ASN A 56 -8.24 -2.23 -2.32
C ASN A 56 -7.79 -2.30 -0.86
N PHE A 57 -7.56 -1.14 -0.23
CA PHE A 57 -7.12 -1.03 1.17
C PHE A 57 -8.17 -1.43 2.21
N GLY A 58 -9.26 -2.10 1.80
CA GLY A 58 -10.14 -2.85 2.70
C GLY A 58 -10.99 -2.00 3.64
N TRP A 59 -11.06 -0.69 3.46
CA TRP A 59 -11.90 0.22 4.25
C TRP A 59 -13.36 -0.24 4.38
N PRO A 60 -14.04 -0.72 3.32
CA PRO A 60 -15.42 -1.21 3.43
C PRO A 60 -15.54 -2.44 4.34
N ARG A 61 -14.58 -3.36 4.25
CA ARG A 61 -14.56 -4.60 5.03
C ARG A 61 -14.33 -4.34 6.52
N ILE A 62 -13.47 -3.37 6.84
CA ILE A 62 -13.21 -2.97 8.23
C ILE A 62 -14.44 -2.24 8.79
N ALA A 63 -15.05 -1.33 8.03
CA ALA A 63 -16.25 -0.61 8.45
C ALA A 63 -17.42 -1.56 8.79
N ASP A 64 -17.65 -2.61 7.99
CA ASP A 64 -18.68 -3.62 8.27
C ASP A 64 -18.40 -4.41 9.55
N GLN A 65 -17.13 -4.72 9.84
CA GLN A 65 -16.76 -5.39 11.09
C GLN A 65 -17.02 -4.50 12.31
N TYR A 66 -16.72 -3.21 12.24
CA TYR A 66 -17.07 -2.25 13.29
C TYR A 66 -18.58 -2.15 13.48
N LEU A 67 -19.35 -2.07 12.39
CA LEU A 67 -20.81 -2.01 12.44
C LEU A 67 -21.39 -3.25 13.14
N GLN A 68 -20.89 -4.45 12.85
CA GLN A 68 -21.33 -5.68 13.51
C GLN A 68 -21.04 -5.70 15.02
N ILE A 69 -19.89 -5.16 15.44
CA ILE A 69 -19.53 -5.04 16.86
C ILE A 69 -20.48 -4.06 17.57
N TYR A 70 -20.73 -2.89 16.98
CA TYR A 70 -21.68 -1.91 17.52
C TYR A 70 -23.10 -2.49 17.64
N GLN A 71 -23.56 -3.20 16.61
CA GLN A 71 -24.87 -3.87 16.65
C GLN A 71 -24.94 -4.98 17.70
N LYS A 72 -23.84 -5.70 17.97
CA LYS A 72 -23.78 -6.69 19.06
C LYS A 72 -23.85 -6.02 20.43
N ALA A 73 -23.12 -4.92 20.64
CA ALA A 73 -23.14 -4.18 21.89
C ALA A 73 -24.54 -3.63 22.21
N LEU A 74 -25.21 -3.00 21.23
CA LEU A 74 -26.59 -2.50 21.36
C LEU A 74 -27.63 -3.60 21.64
N ARG A 75 -27.36 -4.85 21.23
CA ARG A 75 -28.26 -5.99 21.50
C ARG A 75 -28.06 -6.59 22.89
N CYS A 76 -26.89 -6.44 23.50
CA CYS A 76 -26.61 -6.91 24.86
C CYS A 76 -27.00 -5.90 25.95
N GLU A 77 -27.32 -4.65 25.59
CA GLU A 77 -27.77 -3.61 26.51
C GLU A 77 -29.30 -3.64 26.79
N ARG A 78 -29.99 -4.70 26.34
CA ARG A 78 -31.40 -5.01 26.63
C ARG A 78 -31.50 -6.29 27.43
#